data_AF-A0A930FH54-F1
#
_entry.id   AF-A0A930FH54-F1
#
_cell.length_a   1.000
_cell.length_b   1.000
_cell.length_c   1.000
_cell.angle_alpha   90.00
_cell.angle_beta   90.00
_cell.angle_gamma   90.00
#
_symmetry.space_group_name_H-M   'P 1'
#
loop_
_entity.id
_entity.type
_entity.pdbx_description
1 polymer ?
#
loop_
_entity_poly.entity_id
_entity_poly.type
_entity_poly.pdbx_seq_one_letter_code
_entity_poly.pdbx_strand_id
1 'polypeptide(L)'
;AKLSGGVAVIKVGAATETELKEKKLRIEDALNATRAAVEEGIVSGGGTALVNVQKVVDALELEGDLATGAKIVSRSLEEPLRQIAENAGLEGSVIVARLKSEEKGIGYNAATDEWVNMIEAGIVDPTKVTRSALQNAASVSALLLTTEAVVADKPAPVAPPMPGMDPGMGMM
;
A
#
# COMPACT_ATOMS: atom_id res chain seq x y z
N ALA A 1 -8.14 28.95 5.71
CA ALA A 1 -9.34 28.73 4.88
C ALA A 1 -9.24 29.62 3.64
N LYS A 2 -9.34 29.07 2.42
CA LYS A 2 -9.40 29.90 1.19
C LYS A 2 -10.80 30.50 1.09
N LEU A 3 -10.92 31.82 0.93
CA LEU A 3 -12.18 32.56 0.86
C LEU A 3 -13.05 32.24 -0.37
N SER A 4 -12.51 31.53 -1.36
CA SER A 4 -13.15 31.26 -2.65
C SER A 4 -13.49 29.78 -2.90
N GLY A 5 -13.50 28.94 -1.86
CA GLY A 5 -13.87 27.53 -1.98
C GLY A 5 -15.05 27.17 -1.09
N GLY A 6 -16.12 26.62 -1.67
CA GLY A 6 -17.22 26.03 -0.90
C GLY A 6 -16.75 24.80 -0.11
N VAL A 7 -17.28 24.60 1.10
CA VAL A 7 -17.00 23.40 1.92
C VAL A 7 -18.15 22.42 1.74
N ALA A 8 -17.85 21.24 1.19
CA ALA A 8 -18.79 20.12 1.14
C ALA A 8 -18.63 19.23 2.38
N VAL A 9 -19.73 18.86 3.03
CA VAL A 9 -19.76 17.99 4.21
C VAL A 9 -20.45 16.68 3.86
N ILE A 10 -19.74 15.57 3.99
CA ILE A 10 -20.28 14.21 3.79
C ILE A 10 -20.68 13.64 5.14
N LYS A 11 -21.97 13.32 5.32
CA LYS A 11 -22.49 12.69 6.53
C LYS A 11 -22.64 11.19 6.32
N VAL A 12 -21.96 10.39 7.14
CA VAL A 12 -22.00 8.92 7.09
C VAL A 12 -22.78 8.40 8.29
N GLY A 13 -23.64 7.40 8.07
CA GLY A 13 -24.45 6.75 9.11
C GLY A 13 -24.38 5.23 9.02
N ALA A 14 -24.51 4.56 10.17
CA ALA A 14 -24.58 3.10 10.28
C ALA A 14 -25.40 2.69 11.50
N ALA A 15 -25.75 1.39 11.59
CA ALA A 15 -26.55 0.85 12.68
C ALA A 15 -25.73 0.66 13.96
N THR A 16 -24.43 0.35 13.84
CA THR A 16 -23.51 0.18 14.97
C THR A 16 -22.30 1.11 14.86
N GLU A 17 -21.62 1.37 15.99
CA GLU A 17 -20.42 2.22 16.01
C GLU A 17 -19.27 1.62 15.17
N THR A 18 -19.13 0.28 15.18
CA THR A 18 -18.11 -0.42 14.41
C THR A 18 -18.32 -0.24 12.91
N GLU A 19 -19.55 -0.43 12.42
CA GLU A 19 -19.89 -0.19 11.02
C GLU A 19 -19.77 1.29 10.64
N LEU A 20 -20.09 2.21 11.57
CA LEU A 20 -19.94 3.63 11.34
C LEU A 20 -18.47 3.99 11.07
N LYS A 21 -17.55 3.45 11.89
CA LYS A 21 -16.11 3.64 11.71
C LYS A 21 -15.63 3.05 10.38
N GLU A 22 -16.04 1.83 10.05
CA GLU A 22 -15.67 1.16 8.80
C GLU A 22 -16.16 1.96 7.58
N LYS A 23 -17.46 2.31 7.53
CA LYS A 23 -18.02 3.08 6.41
C LYS A 23 -17.41 4.47 6.28
N LYS A 24 -17.10 5.12 7.42
CA LYS A 24 -16.43 6.41 7.42
C LYS A 24 -15.04 6.30 6.77
N LEU A 25 -14.22 5.35 7.21
CA LEU A 25 -12.88 5.13 6.65
C LEU A 25 -12.97 4.79 5.15
N ARG A 26 -13.90 3.91 4.76
CA ARG A 26 -14.14 3.56 3.36
C ARG A 26 -14.49 4.77 2.49
N ILE A 27 -15.32 5.69 3.00
CA ILE A 27 -15.69 6.92 2.28
C ILE A 27 -14.52 7.90 2.23
N GLU A 28 -13.74 8.02 3.29
CA GLU A 28 -12.52 8.85 3.31
C GLU A 28 -11.51 8.34 2.28
N ASP A 29 -11.29 7.02 2.20
CA ASP A 29 -10.41 6.40 1.21
C ASP A 29 -10.91 6.62 -0.21
N ALA A 30 -12.20 6.41 -0.48
CA ALA A 30 -12.78 6.66 -1.80
C ALA A 30 -12.66 8.12 -2.23
N LEU A 31 -12.88 9.07 -1.31
CA LEU A 31 -12.73 10.51 -1.56
C LEU A 31 -11.28 10.86 -1.90
N ASN A 32 -10.33 10.34 -1.13
CA ASN A 32 -8.91 10.59 -1.32
C ASN A 32 -8.40 9.96 -2.63
N ALA A 33 -8.83 8.74 -2.94
CA ALA A 33 -8.50 8.05 -4.19
C ALA A 33 -9.03 8.83 -5.40
N THR A 34 -10.28 9.30 -5.35
CA THR A 34 -10.89 10.10 -6.42
C THR A 34 -10.13 11.41 -6.63
N ARG A 35 -9.78 12.11 -5.54
CA ARG A 35 -8.96 13.34 -5.62
C ARG A 35 -7.60 13.08 -6.26
N ALA A 36 -6.91 12.02 -5.84
CA ALA A 36 -5.63 11.62 -6.40
C ALA A 36 -5.72 11.25 -7.89
N ALA A 37 -6.81 10.57 -8.28
CA ALA A 37 -7.08 10.22 -9.67
C ALA A 37 -7.34 11.44 -10.55
N VAL A 38 -8.01 12.47 -10.02
CA VAL A 38 -8.22 13.75 -10.73
C VAL A 38 -6.91 14.52 -10.91
N GLU A 39 -5.99 14.43 -9.95
CA GLU A 39 -4.70 15.14 -9.98
C GLU A 39 -3.70 14.53 -10.97
N GLU A 40 -3.50 13.20 -10.94
CA GLU A 40 -2.43 12.52 -11.68
C GLU A 40 -2.93 11.41 -12.63
N GLY A 41 -4.24 11.25 -12.79
CA GLY A 41 -4.85 10.21 -13.61
C GLY A 41 -4.90 8.84 -12.93
N ILE A 42 -5.18 7.82 -13.73
CA ILE A 42 -5.35 6.43 -13.31
C ILE A 42 -4.46 5.49 -14.12
N VAL A 43 -4.12 4.35 -13.51
CA VAL A 43 -3.37 3.25 -14.13
C VAL A 43 -4.08 1.91 -13.89
N SER A 44 -3.68 0.89 -14.65
CA SER A 44 -4.14 -0.49 -14.45
C SER A 44 -3.79 -0.98 -13.04
N GLY A 45 -4.81 -1.28 -12.25
CA GLY A 45 -4.64 -1.69 -10.85
C GLY A 45 -4.18 -3.13 -10.68
N GLY A 46 -4.33 -3.64 -9.46
CA GLY A 46 -4.03 -5.05 -9.15
C GLY A 46 -2.56 -5.41 -9.32
N GLY A 47 -1.64 -4.45 -9.16
CA GLY A 47 -0.21 -4.65 -9.40
C GLY A 47 0.20 -4.67 -10.89
N THR A 48 -0.76 -4.61 -11.82
CA THR A 48 -0.50 -4.69 -13.26
C THR A 48 0.38 -3.55 -13.77
N ALA A 49 0.14 -2.32 -13.31
CA ALA A 49 0.97 -1.17 -13.68
C ALA A 49 2.44 -1.36 -13.28
N LEU A 50 2.71 -1.92 -12.10
CA LEU A 50 4.07 -2.11 -11.59
C LEU A 50 4.85 -3.15 -12.41
N VAL A 51 4.21 -4.28 -12.72
CA VAL A 51 4.81 -5.31 -13.59
C VAL A 51 5.10 -4.77 -14.99
N ASN A 52 4.20 -3.96 -15.55
CA ASN A 52 4.43 -3.34 -16.85
C ASN A 52 5.64 -2.39 -16.89
N VAL A 53 5.96 -1.74 -15.76
CA VAL A 53 7.11 -0.82 -15.65
C VAL A 53 8.45 -1.58 -15.61
N GLN A 54 8.48 -2.87 -15.27
CA GLN A 54 9.72 -3.65 -15.21
C GLN A 54 10.53 -3.59 -16.50
N LYS A 55 9.88 -3.66 -17.67
CA LYS A 55 10.54 -3.58 -18.98
C LYS A 55 11.37 -2.30 -19.14
N VAL A 56 10.94 -1.20 -18.50
CA VAL A 56 11.66 0.07 -18.50
C VAL A 56 12.87 0.03 -17.56
N VAL A 57 12.74 -0.60 -16.39
CA VAL A 57 13.83 -0.77 -15.42
C VAL A 57 14.91 -1.70 -15.98
N ASP A 58 14.50 -2.81 -16.61
CA ASP A 58 15.41 -3.80 -17.18
C ASP A 58 16.15 -3.28 -18.42
N ALA A 59 15.64 -2.23 -19.07
CA ALA A 59 16.28 -1.57 -20.20
C ALA A 59 17.33 -0.53 -19.79
N LEU A 60 17.53 -0.29 -18.48
CA LEU A 60 18.56 0.63 -18.00
C LEU A 60 19.95 0.02 -18.19
N GLU A 61 20.83 0.74 -18.91
CA GLU A 61 22.23 0.37 -19.08
C GLU A 61 23.02 0.78 -17.82
N LEU A 62 23.17 -0.16 -16.89
CA LEU A 62 23.85 0.03 -15.61
C LEU A 62 24.91 -1.05 -15.40
N GLU A 63 25.97 -0.73 -14.66
CA GLU A 63 27.08 -1.64 -14.36
C GLU A 63 27.30 -1.80 -12.85
N GLY A 64 27.96 -2.90 -12.47
CA GLY A 64 28.36 -3.17 -11.07
C GLY A 64 27.17 -3.17 -10.09
N ASP A 65 27.35 -2.49 -8.96
CA ASP A 65 26.37 -2.45 -7.87
C ASP A 65 25.05 -1.76 -8.28
N LEU A 66 25.10 -0.81 -9.21
CA LEU A 66 23.91 -0.15 -9.73
C LEU A 66 23.02 -1.13 -10.50
N ALA A 67 23.61 -2.02 -11.28
CA ALA A 67 22.88 -3.08 -11.98
C ALA A 67 22.22 -4.06 -11.00
N THR A 68 22.89 -4.39 -9.90
CA THR A 68 22.32 -5.22 -8.83
C THR A 68 21.14 -4.52 -8.16
N GLY A 69 21.25 -3.23 -7.85
CA GLY A 69 20.16 -2.43 -7.30
C GLY A 69 18.95 -2.38 -8.24
N ALA A 70 19.17 -2.16 -9.54
CA ALA A 70 18.10 -2.18 -10.53
C ALA A 70 17.38 -3.53 -10.61
N LYS A 71 18.11 -4.66 -10.52
CA LYS A 71 17.50 -6.00 -10.46
C LYS A 71 16.64 -6.21 -9.21
N ILE A 72 17.05 -5.68 -8.06
CA ILE A 72 16.26 -5.74 -6.81
C ILE A 72 14.95 -4.98 -6.99
N VAL A 73 15.01 -3.76 -7.54
CA VAL A 73 13.82 -2.96 -7.83
C VAL A 73 12.93 -3.64 -8.86
N SER A 74 13.51 -4.14 -9.96
CA SER A 74 12.75 -4.86 -10.99
C SER A 74 11.98 -6.02 -10.37
N ARG A 75 12.64 -6.89 -9.60
CA ARG A 75 11.98 -8.01 -8.92
C ARG A 75 10.89 -7.57 -7.94
N SER A 76 11.12 -6.51 -7.16
CA SER A 76 10.16 -6.07 -6.13
C SER A 76 8.86 -5.54 -6.70
N LEU A 77 8.84 -5.06 -7.95
CA LEU A 77 7.64 -4.60 -8.64
C LEU A 77 6.60 -5.71 -8.88
N GLU A 78 7.00 -6.99 -8.83
CA GLU A 78 6.10 -8.15 -9.00
C GLU A 78 5.39 -8.54 -7.71
N GLU A 79 5.97 -8.20 -6.55
CA GLU A 79 5.52 -8.71 -5.26
C GLU A 79 4.07 -8.30 -4.94
N PRO A 80 3.58 -7.09 -5.28
CA PRO A 80 2.17 -6.75 -5.04
C PRO A 80 1.19 -7.68 -5.76
N LEU A 81 1.45 -8.01 -7.02
CA LEU A 81 0.61 -8.95 -7.78
C LEU A 81 0.74 -10.38 -7.23
N ARG A 82 1.96 -10.80 -6.89
CA ARG A 82 2.21 -12.12 -6.31
C ARG A 82 1.41 -12.29 -5.02
N GLN A 83 1.44 -11.29 -4.13
CA GLN A 83 0.68 -11.30 -2.89
C GLN A 83 -0.83 -11.33 -3.12
N ILE A 84 -1.34 -10.59 -4.12
CA ILE A 84 -2.76 -10.61 -4.50
C ILE A 84 -3.16 -12.02 -4.97
N ALA A 85 -2.35 -12.66 -5.82
CA ALA A 85 -2.61 -14.00 -6.31
C ALA A 85 -2.56 -15.06 -5.19
N GLU A 86 -1.58 -14.97 -4.29
CA GLU A 86 -1.48 -15.86 -3.13
C GLU A 86 -2.67 -15.71 -2.18
N ASN A 87 -3.13 -14.48 -1.96
CA ASN A 87 -4.34 -14.22 -1.17
C ASN A 87 -5.61 -14.80 -1.82
N ALA A 88 -5.61 -14.98 -3.15
CA ALA A 88 -6.65 -15.66 -3.90
C ALA A 88 -6.46 -17.19 -3.95
N GLY A 89 -5.42 -17.74 -3.31
CA GLY A 89 -5.14 -19.17 -3.26
C GLY A 89 -4.45 -19.73 -4.52
N LEU A 90 -3.86 -18.86 -5.34
CA LEU A 90 -3.16 -19.23 -6.58
C LEU A 90 -1.64 -19.13 -6.45
N GLU A 91 -0.94 -19.81 -7.35
CA GLU A 91 0.52 -19.76 -7.44
C GLU A 91 0.97 -18.42 -8.05
N GLY A 92 1.35 -17.45 -7.21
CA GLY A 92 1.62 -16.08 -7.66
C GLY A 92 2.75 -15.96 -8.69
N SER A 93 3.74 -16.86 -8.66
CA SER A 93 4.80 -16.92 -9.69
C SER A 93 4.26 -17.21 -11.09
N VAL A 94 3.22 -18.06 -11.20
CA VAL A 94 2.58 -18.40 -12.48
C VAL A 94 1.77 -17.21 -13.00
N ILE A 95 1.05 -16.53 -12.13
CA ILE A 95 0.27 -15.33 -12.48
C ILE A 95 1.18 -14.21 -12.97
N VAL A 96 2.26 -13.93 -12.24
CA VAL A 96 3.24 -12.91 -12.65
C VAL A 96 3.90 -13.27 -13.98
N ALA A 97 4.33 -14.53 -14.16
CA ALA A 97 4.95 -14.98 -15.40
C ALA A 97 4.02 -14.80 -16.60
N ARG A 98 2.74 -15.15 -16.44
CA ARG A 98 1.73 -14.92 -17.47
C ARG A 98 1.55 -13.43 -17.75
N LEU A 99 1.40 -12.59 -16.73
CA LEU A 99 1.18 -11.16 -16.94
C LEU A 99 2.29 -10.49 -17.77
N LYS A 100 3.55 -10.90 -17.59
CA LYS A 100 4.68 -10.36 -18.38
C LYS A 100 4.53 -10.59 -19.89
N SER A 101 3.83 -11.65 -20.28
CA SER A 101 3.55 -12.02 -21.67
C SER A 101 2.29 -11.38 -22.24
N GLU A 102 1.42 -10.80 -21.39
CA GLU A 102 0.19 -10.16 -21.81
C GLU A 102 0.44 -8.74 -22.34
N GLU A 103 -0.55 -8.21 -23.06
CA GLU A 103 -0.52 -6.83 -23.56
C GLU A 103 -0.68 -5.81 -22.42
N LYS A 104 -0.11 -4.62 -22.63
CA LYS A 104 -0.20 -3.54 -21.63
C LYS A 104 -1.67 -3.17 -21.38
N GLY A 105 -2.10 -3.29 -20.14
CA GLY A 105 -3.47 -2.96 -19.71
C GLY A 105 -4.33 -4.20 -19.45
N ILE A 106 -3.97 -5.35 -19.99
CA ILE A 106 -4.51 -6.65 -19.58
C ILE A 106 -3.88 -7.03 -18.26
N GLY A 107 -4.70 -7.45 -17.30
CA GLY A 107 -4.27 -7.86 -15.97
C GLY A 107 -5.13 -8.99 -15.43
N TYR A 108 -4.73 -9.48 -14.27
CA TYR A 108 -5.41 -10.58 -13.59
C TYR A 108 -6.41 -10.04 -12.57
N ASN A 109 -7.69 -10.39 -12.75
CA ASN A 109 -8.75 -10.10 -11.81
C ASN A 109 -8.87 -11.23 -10.79
N ALA A 110 -8.29 -11.03 -9.61
CA ALA A 110 -8.30 -12.02 -8.53
C ALA A 110 -9.69 -12.31 -7.93
N ALA A 111 -10.69 -11.47 -8.18
CA ALA A 111 -12.05 -11.70 -7.70
C ALA A 111 -12.85 -12.68 -8.57
N THR A 112 -12.55 -12.72 -9.88
CA THR A 112 -13.27 -13.58 -10.85
C THR A 112 -12.39 -14.66 -11.48
N ASP A 113 -11.09 -14.65 -11.21
CA ASP A 113 -10.10 -15.55 -11.82
C ASP A 113 -10.00 -15.40 -13.36
N GLU A 114 -10.11 -14.16 -13.84
CA GLU A 114 -10.13 -13.84 -15.27
C GLU A 114 -9.04 -12.85 -15.66
N TRP A 115 -8.64 -12.91 -16.93
CA TRP A 115 -7.71 -11.97 -17.55
C TRP A 115 -8.50 -10.94 -18.33
N VAL A 116 -8.42 -9.70 -17.89
CA VAL A 116 -9.31 -8.63 -18.37
C VAL A 116 -8.53 -7.36 -18.64
N ASN A 117 -9.10 -6.49 -19.48
CA ASN A 117 -8.64 -5.11 -19.51
C ASN A 117 -8.99 -4.45 -18.16
N MET A 118 -7.96 -4.10 -17.40
CA MET A 118 -8.12 -3.64 -16.02
C MET A 118 -8.91 -2.33 -15.94
N ILE A 119 -8.74 -1.43 -16.91
CA ILE A 119 -9.44 -0.14 -16.92
C ILE A 119 -10.91 -0.34 -17.28
N GLU A 120 -11.21 -1.15 -18.29
CA GLU A 120 -12.59 -1.46 -18.70
C GLU A 120 -13.36 -2.22 -17.61
N ALA A 121 -12.67 -3.12 -16.89
CA ALA A 121 -13.21 -3.83 -15.74
C ALA A 121 -13.35 -2.95 -14.47
N GLY A 122 -12.88 -1.70 -14.50
CA GLY A 122 -12.93 -0.77 -13.37
C GLY A 122 -11.92 -1.06 -12.26
N ILE A 123 -10.94 -1.93 -12.51
CA ILE A 123 -9.85 -2.26 -11.58
C ILE A 123 -8.70 -1.29 -11.83
N VAL A 124 -8.85 -0.09 -11.27
CA VAL A 124 -7.95 1.04 -11.49
C VAL A 124 -7.36 1.54 -10.19
N ASP A 125 -6.09 1.94 -10.26
CA ASP A 125 -5.41 2.63 -9.17
C ASP A 125 -5.11 4.08 -9.59
N PRO A 126 -5.26 5.07 -8.70
CA PRO A 126 -4.77 6.42 -8.97
C PRO A 126 -3.25 6.41 -9.18
N THR A 127 -2.76 7.05 -10.25
CA THR A 127 -1.32 7.08 -10.59
C THR A 127 -0.46 7.53 -9.41
N LYS A 128 -0.92 8.57 -8.69
CA LYS A 128 -0.26 9.11 -7.50
C LYS A 128 -0.06 8.05 -6.42
N VAL A 129 -1.05 7.20 -6.19
CA VAL A 129 -1.00 6.16 -5.15
C VAL A 129 0.10 5.15 -5.50
N THR A 130 0.09 4.61 -6.72
CA THR A 130 1.10 3.63 -7.17
C THR A 130 2.51 4.22 -7.15
N ARG A 131 2.68 5.46 -7.65
CA ARG A 131 3.97 6.16 -7.67
C ARG A 131 4.48 6.45 -6.27
N SER A 132 3.66 7.04 -5.40
CA SER A 132 4.04 7.40 -4.04
C SER A 132 4.32 6.17 -3.18
N ALA A 133 3.59 5.07 -3.36
CA ALA A 133 3.88 3.81 -2.69
C ALA A 133 5.29 3.31 -3.01
N LEU A 134 5.66 3.28 -4.30
CA LEU A 134 7.00 2.85 -4.74
C LEU A 134 8.10 3.79 -4.22
N GLN A 135 7.89 5.11 -4.32
CA GLN A 135 8.85 6.11 -3.86
C GLN A 135 9.10 6.02 -2.35
N ASN A 136 8.04 5.90 -1.56
CA ASN A 136 8.15 5.79 -0.10
C ASN A 136 8.80 4.47 0.31
N ALA A 137 8.44 3.36 -0.34
CA ALA A 137 9.06 2.06 -0.10
C ALA A 137 10.57 2.07 -0.41
N ALA A 138 10.96 2.66 -1.54
CA ALA A 138 12.37 2.84 -1.91
C ALA A 138 13.10 3.73 -0.90
N SER A 139 12.48 4.82 -0.44
CA SER A 139 13.08 5.73 0.55
C SER A 139 13.36 5.04 1.89
N VAL A 140 12.40 4.28 2.42
CA VAL A 140 12.58 3.53 3.67
C VAL A 140 13.62 2.41 3.49
N SER A 141 13.59 1.71 2.36
CA SER A 141 14.56 0.65 2.06
C SER A 141 15.99 1.19 1.98
N ALA A 142 16.18 2.33 1.31
CA ALA A 142 17.48 2.99 1.24
C ALA A 142 17.99 3.39 2.63
N LEU A 143 17.12 4.01 3.44
CA LEU A 143 17.45 4.39 4.82
C LEU A 143 17.94 3.17 5.61
N LEU A 144 17.20 2.07 5.59
CA LEU A 144 17.54 0.85 6.33
C LEU A 144 18.83 0.20 5.82
N LEU A 145 19.04 0.10 4.50
CA LEU A 145 20.23 -0.49 3.91
C LEU A 145 21.51 0.28 4.24
N THR A 146 21.40 1.60 4.44
CA THR A 146 22.55 2.46 4.80
C THR A 146 22.71 2.66 6.32
N THR A 147 21.83 2.07 7.13
CA THR A 147 21.89 2.22 8.59
C THR A 147 22.85 1.20 9.19
N GLU A 148 24.02 1.67 9.59
CA GLU A 148 25.08 0.82 10.19
C GLU A 148 24.87 0.53 11.69
N ALA A 149 24.10 1.37 12.40
CA ALA A 149 23.90 1.21 13.84
C ALA A 149 22.52 1.71 14.28
N VAL A 150 21.94 1.01 15.27
CA VAL A 150 20.70 1.39 15.95
C VAL A 150 20.96 1.43 17.45
N VAL A 151 20.62 2.55 18.09
CA VAL A 151 20.70 2.70 19.55
C VAL A 151 19.29 2.68 20.11
N ALA A 152 19.06 1.82 21.10
CA ALA A 152 17.77 1.69 21.76
C ALA A 152 17.93 1.81 23.28
N ASP A 153 16.94 2.41 23.93
CA ASP A 153 16.86 2.48 25.39
C ASP A 153 16.59 1.09 25.98
N LYS A 154 17.15 0.84 27.17
CA LYS A 154 16.84 -0.39 27.90
C LYS A 154 15.36 -0.38 28.32
N PRO A 155 14.65 -1.52 28.23
CA PRO A 155 13.30 -1.63 28.76
C PRO A 155 13.28 -1.18 30.22
N ALA A 156 12.35 -0.28 30.56
CA ALA A 156 12.16 0.11 31.94
C ALA A 156 11.70 -1.14 32.74
N PRO A 157 12.24 -1.37 33.95
CA PRO A 157 11.71 -2.42 34.81
C PRO A 157 10.22 -2.15 35.05
N VAL A 158 9.40 -3.20 34.94
CA VAL A 158 7.97 -3.12 35.23
C VAL A 158 7.83 -2.60 36.65
N ALA A 159 7.18 -1.45 36.82
CA ALA A 159 6.94 -0.89 38.14
C ALA A 159 6.22 -1.95 38.98
N PRO A 160 6.70 -2.25 40.21
CA PRO A 160 6.01 -3.21 41.06
C PRO A 160 4.56 -2.76 41.22
N PRO A 161 3.59 -3.70 41.21
CA PRO A 161 2.20 -3.35 41.45
C PRO A 161 2.15 -2.51 42.73
N MET A 162 1.59 -1.31 42.62
CA MET A 162 1.39 -0.42 43.76
C MET A 162 0.70 -1.24 44.85
N PRO A 163 1.23 -1.30 46.08
CA PRO A 163 0.56 -1.97 47.19
C PRO A 163 -0.86 -1.45 47.26
N GLY A 164 -1.85 -2.35 47.20
CA GLY A 164 -3.24 -1.97 47.34
C GLY A 164 -3.38 -1.10 48.59
N MET A 165 -3.92 0.11 48.42
CA MET A 165 -4.27 0.96 49.56
C MET A 165 -5.17 0.12 50.46
N ASP A 166 -4.63 -0.24 51.63
CA ASP A 166 -5.37 -0.92 52.68
C ASP A 166 -6.57 -0.03 53.03
N PRO A 167 -7.82 -0.54 52.94
CA PRO A 167 -9.01 0.23 53.30
C PRO A 167 -9.08 0.64 54.78
N GLY A 168 -8.04 0.35 55.59
CA GLY A 168 -8.06 0.41 57.05
C GLY A 168 -7.47 1.63 57.75
N MET A 169 -6.90 2.62 57.07
CA MET A 169 -6.51 3.91 57.70
C MET A 169 -7.58 4.95 57.36
N GLY A 170 -8.65 5.10 58.12
CA GLY A 170 -8.66 5.34 59.56
C GLY A 170 -9.36 6.68 59.75
N MET A 171 -10.70 6.63 59.82
CA MET A 171 -11.51 7.74 60.31
C MET A 171 -11.13 8.01 61.76
N MET A 172 -10.33 9.05 61.98
CA MET A 172 -10.27 9.81 63.23
C MET A 172 -10.30 11.29 62.87
#